data_AF-A0A317X3X6-F1
#
_entry.id   AF-A0A317X3X6-F1
#
_cell.length_a   1.000
_cell.length_b   1.000
_cell.length_c   1.000
_cell.angle_alpha   90.00
_cell.angle_beta   90.00
_cell.angle_gamma   90.00
#
_symmetry.space_group_name_H-M   'P 1'
#
loop_
_entity.id
_entity.type
_entity.pdbx_description
1 polymer ?
#
loop_
_entity_poly.entity_id
_entity_poly.type
_entity_poly.pdbx_seq_one_letter_code
_entity_poly.pdbx_strand_id
1 'polypeptide(L)'
;MPVHIFLRRSLPPHLSSHGARFPLRTSQVRFFSFDYLRSLRSRRIPWTITREDLRKPEAELIEVVRNGIWEDPNGASRQMVDKRARHDAQQETKRRKIENGEEVKAPVYATEFSKEDIESEQRRPKKKVAVLLGYSGTGYKGMQLSETEKTIEGELFAAFVAAGAISKANATDPKKSSLVRCARTDKGVHAAGNIVSLKLIVEDDDIIQKINEKLSPQIRVWDILVTNKSFSSYQLCDSRIYEYLIPTYCFLPPHPSTYLGKKLVEYAEKEGDLEAYKARQEEVAGYWDEIDDQYIRPILENTPEDVRKLVEKVLHLNDEDQSAQDELFEKQEKPVDEETTATEQQSSEEKPTAEADEAEEARRRQIFETVKAIKAAYLRAKKAYRIPATRLARVQETLDKYVGTNNFFNYTIQKVHADPSSKRHIKSFNAAEPILINGTEWLSLKVHGQSFMMHQIRKMVAMAAMVVRCGCDPQRIVETYGANKIAIPKAPGLGLLLERPVFNSYNRKTLETGKDPINFDKHADTINEFKQREIYDRIFREEEESNAFSAFFGHLDHYSQEEFLYVTSGGIPAAKQATVPTTGPERKSQREALAEIEGGSDDESAAPNGGEEGG
;
A
#
# COMPACT_ATOMS: atom_id res chain seq x y z
N MET A 1 6.53 14.30 50.62
CA MET A 1 5.76 15.29 49.83
C MET A 1 5.58 14.75 48.42
N PRO A 2 4.33 14.46 48.04
CA PRO A 2 3.84 14.88 46.73
C PRO A 2 2.45 15.52 46.87
N VAL A 3 2.22 16.61 46.13
CA VAL A 3 0.98 17.39 46.19
C VAL A 3 0.02 16.91 45.10
N HIS A 4 -1.05 16.23 45.52
CA HIS A 4 -2.26 16.01 44.72
C HIS A 4 -3.25 17.13 45.04
N ILE A 5 -3.82 17.77 44.02
CA ILE A 5 -4.98 18.67 44.17
C ILE A 5 -6.12 18.13 43.32
N PHE A 6 -7.14 17.60 44.01
CA PHE A 6 -8.51 17.41 43.54
C PHE A 6 -9.28 18.70 43.81
N LEU A 7 -10.08 19.19 42.85
CA LEU A 7 -11.19 20.10 43.16
C LEU A 7 -12.44 19.75 42.32
N ARG A 8 -13.49 19.36 43.05
CA ARG A 8 -14.88 19.17 42.59
C ARG A 8 -15.65 20.50 42.65
N ARG A 9 -16.66 20.57 41.79
CA ARG A 9 -17.70 21.60 41.56
C ARG A 9 -18.31 22.29 42.80
N SER A 10 -18.70 23.56 42.61
CA SER A 10 -19.84 24.20 43.29
C SER A 10 -20.36 25.42 42.50
N LEU A 11 -21.68 25.48 42.28
CA LEU A 11 -22.47 26.63 41.81
C LEU A 11 -23.18 27.30 43.02
N PRO A 12 -23.47 28.61 42.99
CA PRO A 12 -24.43 29.24 43.92
C PRO A 12 -25.65 29.94 43.23
N PRO A 13 -26.66 30.42 44.00
CA PRO A 13 -28.05 30.58 43.52
C PRO A 13 -28.70 31.99 43.63
N HIS A 14 -29.85 32.15 42.93
CA HIS A 14 -31.11 32.91 43.19
C HIS A 14 -31.24 34.47 43.23
N LEU A 15 -32.18 35.04 42.43
CA LEU A 15 -33.41 35.86 42.76
C LEU A 15 -33.82 36.90 41.65
N SER A 16 -35.01 36.76 41.02
CA SER A 16 -36.25 37.63 41.04
C SER A 16 -36.17 39.02 40.34
N SER A 17 -37.15 39.65 39.68
CA SER A 17 -38.57 39.46 39.29
C SER A 17 -39.00 40.70 38.41
N HIS A 18 -40.23 40.71 37.86
CA HIS A 18 -40.95 41.77 37.07
C HIS A 18 -40.80 41.67 35.53
N GLY A 19 -41.83 41.63 34.67
CA GLY A 19 -43.29 41.72 34.81
C GLY A 19 -43.89 42.67 33.77
N ALA A 20 -44.38 42.17 32.61
CA ALA A 20 -45.39 42.84 31.77
C ALA A 20 -45.97 41.90 30.69
N ARG A 21 -47.30 41.89 30.52
CA ARG A 21 -48.10 41.07 29.59
C ARG A 21 -48.56 41.91 28.39
N PHE A 22 -48.69 41.31 27.20
CA PHE A 22 -49.75 41.50 26.17
C PHE A 22 -49.58 40.42 25.04
N PRO A 23 -50.59 40.11 24.20
CA PRO A 23 -51.04 38.72 24.00
C PRO A 23 -51.03 38.20 22.54
N LEU A 24 -51.16 36.87 22.44
CA LEU A 24 -51.76 36.08 21.34
C LEU A 24 -51.11 36.11 19.94
N ARG A 25 -50.35 35.05 19.63
CA ARG A 25 -50.63 34.17 18.47
C ARG A 25 -49.92 32.81 18.59
N THR A 26 -50.72 31.79 18.93
CA THR A 26 -50.70 30.40 18.44
C THR A 26 -49.39 29.81 17.88
N SER A 27 -48.73 28.93 18.63
CA SER A 27 -48.68 27.46 18.39
C SER A 27 -47.67 26.78 19.31
N GLN A 28 -48.06 25.64 19.88
CA GLN A 28 -47.50 25.02 21.09
C GLN A 28 -46.09 24.44 20.92
N VAL A 29 -45.14 24.94 21.73
CA VAL A 29 -43.96 24.18 22.17
C VAL A 29 -44.38 23.35 23.38
N ARG A 30 -44.37 22.02 23.27
CA ARG A 30 -44.59 21.12 24.43
C ARG A 30 -43.25 20.77 25.07
N PHE A 31 -43.12 21.12 26.36
CA PHE A 31 -42.16 20.51 27.26
C PHE A 31 -42.48 19.01 27.39
N PHE A 32 -41.47 18.17 27.20
CA PHE A 32 -41.60 16.72 27.37
C PHE A 32 -41.61 16.36 28.86
N SER A 33 -42.62 15.59 29.30
CA SER A 33 -42.72 15.09 30.67
C SER A 33 -41.66 14.04 30.98
N PHE A 34 -41.43 13.79 32.27
CA PHE A 34 -40.50 12.78 32.78
C PHE A 34 -40.79 11.35 32.24
N ASP A 35 -42.03 11.08 31.81
CA ASP A 35 -42.41 9.81 31.16
C ASP A 35 -41.96 9.70 29.70
N TYR A 36 -41.83 10.82 28.99
CA TYR A 36 -41.31 10.83 27.61
C TYR A 36 -39.80 10.49 27.58
N LEU A 37 -39.03 10.98 28.55
CA LEU A 37 -37.61 10.63 28.73
C LEU A 37 -37.41 9.18 29.18
N ARG A 38 -38.41 8.56 29.82
CA ARG A 38 -38.42 7.12 30.13
C ARG A 38 -38.70 6.28 28.87
N SER A 39 -39.52 6.77 27.94
CA SER A 39 -39.79 6.09 26.66
C SER A 39 -38.60 6.12 25.68
N LEU A 40 -37.67 7.07 25.84
CA LEU A 40 -36.45 7.15 25.04
C LEU A 40 -35.33 6.20 25.53
N ARG A 41 -35.41 5.71 26.77
CA ARG A 41 -34.47 4.68 27.29
C ARG A 41 -34.89 3.23 26.99
N SER A 42 -36.07 2.99 26.41
CA SER A 42 -36.55 1.64 26.08
C SER A 42 -36.59 1.32 24.57
N ARG A 43 -36.14 2.23 23.70
CA ARG A 43 -35.98 1.93 22.25
C ARG A 43 -34.64 1.27 22.00
N ARG A 44 -34.66 -0.07 22.03
CA ARG A 44 -33.57 -0.94 21.57
C ARG A 44 -33.20 -0.59 20.13
N ILE A 45 -31.89 -0.56 19.90
CA ILE A 45 -31.24 -0.55 18.57
C ILE A 45 -31.71 -1.82 17.82
N PRO A 46 -32.08 -1.75 16.53
CA PRO A 46 -32.93 -2.74 15.87
C PRO A 46 -32.12 -3.89 15.26
N TRP A 47 -31.47 -4.75 16.05
CA TRP A 47 -30.87 -6.00 15.54
C TRP A 47 -30.84 -7.12 16.58
N THR A 48 -31.95 -7.39 17.28
CA THR A 48 -32.05 -8.59 18.11
C THR A 48 -33.41 -9.25 17.88
N ILE A 49 -33.43 -10.23 16.97
CA ILE A 49 -34.55 -11.16 16.77
C ILE A 49 -34.64 -12.03 18.02
N THR A 50 -35.79 -12.03 18.69
CA THR A 50 -36.04 -12.92 19.82
C THR A 50 -36.67 -14.23 19.36
N ARG A 51 -36.58 -15.28 20.18
CA ARG A 51 -37.20 -16.60 19.90
C ARG A 51 -38.73 -16.54 19.79
N GLU A 52 -39.36 -15.47 20.27
CA GLU A 52 -40.81 -15.25 20.22
C GLU A 52 -41.24 -14.54 18.92
N ASP A 53 -40.35 -13.78 18.28
CA ASP A 53 -40.62 -13.13 16.99
C ASP A 53 -40.71 -14.15 15.83
N LEU A 54 -40.10 -15.33 15.99
CA LEU A 54 -40.10 -16.45 15.04
C LEU A 54 -41.41 -17.27 15.04
N ARG A 55 -42.42 -16.92 15.85
CA ARG A 55 -43.67 -17.69 15.99
C ARG A 55 -44.91 -17.00 15.42
N LYS A 56 -44.77 -15.83 14.78
CA LYS A 56 -45.90 -15.10 14.19
C LYS A 56 -46.12 -15.50 12.72
N PRO A 57 -47.37 -15.45 12.21
CA PRO A 57 -47.72 -15.84 10.83
C PRO A 57 -47.09 -14.96 9.73
N GLU A 58 -46.39 -13.89 10.10
CA GLU A 58 -45.58 -13.06 9.20
C GLU A 58 -44.16 -13.62 8.95
N ALA A 59 -43.82 -14.77 9.54
CA ALA A 59 -42.53 -15.45 9.35
C ALA A 59 -42.29 -15.88 7.89
N GLU A 60 -43.34 -16.23 7.14
CA GLU A 60 -43.22 -16.60 5.71
C GLU A 60 -42.80 -15.40 4.85
N LEU A 61 -43.27 -14.18 5.16
CA LEU A 61 -42.90 -12.97 4.42
C LEU A 61 -41.44 -12.55 4.69
N ILE A 62 -40.94 -12.81 5.90
CA ILE A 62 -39.54 -12.57 6.28
C ILE A 62 -38.61 -13.64 5.66
N GLU A 63 -39.08 -14.88 5.53
CA GLU A 63 -38.34 -15.96 4.86
C GLU A 63 -38.26 -15.73 3.34
N VAL A 64 -39.34 -15.26 2.71
CA VAL A 64 -39.38 -14.89 1.28
C VAL A 64 -38.47 -13.69 0.97
N VAL A 65 -38.45 -12.65 1.82
CA VAL A 65 -37.55 -11.49 1.64
C VAL A 65 -36.08 -11.86 1.91
N ARG A 66 -35.81 -12.78 2.85
CA ARG A 66 -34.45 -13.28 3.10
C ARG A 66 -33.93 -14.14 1.95
N ASN A 67 -34.80 -14.93 1.30
CA ASN A 67 -34.43 -15.78 0.18
C ASN A 67 -34.29 -14.97 -1.14
N GLY A 68 -35.12 -13.93 -1.34
CA GLY A 68 -35.06 -13.09 -2.54
C GLY A 68 -33.87 -12.13 -2.65
N ILE A 69 -33.16 -11.84 -1.56
CA ILE A 69 -31.97 -10.94 -1.56
C ILE A 69 -30.66 -11.71 -1.76
N TRP A 70 -30.66 -13.05 -1.60
CA TRP A 70 -29.45 -13.88 -1.58
C TRP A 70 -29.49 -15.11 -2.50
N GLU A 71 -30.35 -15.11 -3.52
CA GLU A 71 -30.36 -16.09 -4.59
C GLU A 71 -29.97 -15.46 -5.93
N ASP A 72 -28.94 -16.05 -6.54
CA ASP A 72 -28.49 -15.83 -7.92
C ASP A 72 -29.60 -16.31 -8.88
N PRO A 73 -29.98 -15.56 -9.94
CA PRO A 73 -31.12 -15.93 -10.81
C PRO A 73 -30.96 -17.25 -11.58
N ASN A 74 -29.78 -17.87 -11.54
CA ASN A 74 -29.54 -19.19 -12.13
C ASN A 74 -29.57 -20.26 -11.03
N GLY A 75 -30.74 -20.89 -10.87
CA GLY A 75 -31.04 -21.93 -9.87
C GLY A 75 -30.16 -23.18 -9.92
N ALA A 76 -28.91 -23.06 -9.49
CA ALA A 76 -28.08 -24.16 -9.04
C ALA A 76 -28.22 -24.27 -7.53
N SER A 77 -28.89 -25.32 -7.06
CA SER A 77 -28.94 -25.68 -5.65
C SER A 77 -27.54 -25.57 -5.02
N ARG A 78 -27.39 -24.84 -3.92
CA ARG A 78 -26.19 -24.92 -3.06
C ARG A 78 -26.11 -26.32 -2.48
N GLN A 79 -25.62 -27.28 -3.27
CA GLN A 79 -25.04 -28.50 -2.74
C GLN A 79 -23.95 -28.04 -1.76
N MET A 80 -24.01 -28.54 -0.52
CA MET A 80 -22.84 -28.51 0.35
C MET A 80 -21.71 -29.11 -0.47
N VAL A 81 -20.77 -28.28 -0.90
CA VAL A 81 -19.59 -28.75 -1.62
C VAL A 81 -18.93 -29.77 -0.72
N ASP A 82 -18.99 -31.04 -1.13
CA ASP A 82 -18.38 -32.12 -0.38
C ASP A 82 -16.87 -31.88 -0.41
N LYS A 83 -16.37 -31.30 0.69
CA LYS A 83 -14.95 -30.95 0.87
C LYS A 83 -14.08 -32.19 0.75
N ARG A 84 -14.62 -33.37 1.03
CA ARG A 84 -13.94 -34.66 0.88
C ARG A 84 -13.83 -35.01 -0.60
N ALA A 85 -14.92 -34.95 -1.35
CA ALA A 85 -14.91 -35.19 -2.80
C ALA A 85 -13.99 -34.24 -3.57
N ARG A 86 -13.92 -32.95 -3.20
CA ARG A 86 -12.94 -32.01 -3.80
C ARG A 86 -11.49 -32.36 -3.48
N HIS A 87 -11.20 -32.76 -2.25
CA HIS A 87 -9.85 -33.17 -1.85
C HIS A 87 -9.44 -34.47 -2.57
N ASP A 88 -10.37 -35.43 -2.66
CA ASP A 88 -10.14 -36.70 -3.35
C ASP A 88 -9.96 -36.48 -4.85
N ALA A 89 -10.74 -35.59 -5.48
CA ALA A 89 -10.55 -35.18 -6.88
C ALA A 89 -9.20 -34.48 -7.12
N GLN A 90 -8.75 -33.62 -6.21
CA GLN A 90 -7.41 -32.99 -6.31
C GLN A 90 -6.29 -34.02 -6.16
N GLN A 91 -6.43 -34.99 -5.26
CA GLN A 91 -5.47 -36.08 -5.11
C GLN A 91 -5.47 -37.02 -6.32
N GLU A 92 -6.63 -37.31 -6.90
CA GLU A 92 -6.75 -38.12 -8.10
C GLU A 92 -6.18 -37.40 -9.34
N THR A 93 -6.37 -36.09 -9.44
CA THR A 93 -5.74 -35.28 -10.50
C THR A 93 -4.22 -35.29 -10.35
N LYS A 94 -3.70 -35.16 -9.12
CA LYS A 94 -2.25 -35.29 -8.86
C LYS A 94 -1.73 -36.69 -9.18
N ARG A 95 -2.47 -37.75 -8.83
CA ARG A 95 -2.13 -39.14 -9.18
C ARG A 95 -2.09 -39.37 -10.68
N ARG A 96 -3.09 -38.88 -11.43
CA ARG A 96 -3.13 -38.97 -12.90
C ARG A 96 -1.97 -38.26 -13.57
N LYS A 97 -1.54 -37.09 -13.04
CA LYS A 97 -0.35 -36.40 -13.54
C LYS A 97 0.93 -37.20 -13.34
N ILE A 98 1.09 -37.80 -12.15
CA ILE A 98 2.22 -38.69 -11.84
C ILE A 98 2.18 -39.95 -12.73
N GLU A 99 1.01 -40.57 -12.93
CA GLU A 99 0.83 -41.74 -13.82
C GLU A 99 1.12 -41.41 -15.29
N ASN A 100 0.86 -40.17 -15.72
CA ASN A 100 1.18 -39.69 -17.07
C ASN A 100 2.66 -39.30 -17.25
N GLY A 101 3.52 -39.49 -16.24
CA GLY A 101 4.94 -39.14 -16.31
C GLY A 101 5.22 -37.64 -16.20
N GLU A 102 4.24 -36.81 -15.80
CA GLU A 102 4.46 -35.40 -15.48
C GLU A 102 5.10 -35.27 -14.10
N GLU A 103 6.20 -34.52 -14.02
CA GLU A 103 6.91 -34.26 -12.77
C GLU A 103 6.09 -33.29 -11.90
N VAL A 104 5.37 -33.81 -10.91
CA VAL A 104 4.62 -32.99 -9.95
C VAL A 104 5.60 -32.43 -8.91
N LYS A 105 6.20 -31.28 -9.22
CA LYS A 105 7.08 -30.56 -8.30
C LYS A 105 6.30 -30.19 -7.04
N ALA A 106 6.75 -30.64 -5.87
CA ALA A 106 6.15 -30.27 -4.60
C ALA A 106 6.22 -28.73 -4.42
N PRO A 107 5.22 -28.11 -3.76
CA PRO A 107 5.29 -26.70 -3.43
C PRO A 107 6.57 -26.38 -2.66
N VAL A 108 7.19 -25.21 -2.90
CA VAL A 108 8.47 -24.82 -2.28
C VAL A 108 8.44 -24.85 -0.74
N TYR A 109 7.26 -24.67 -0.13
CA TYR A 109 7.05 -24.71 1.31
C TYR A 109 6.75 -26.11 1.87
N ALA A 110 6.50 -27.10 1.03
CA ALA A 110 6.13 -28.44 1.48
C ALA A 110 7.38 -29.21 1.91
N THR A 111 7.35 -29.81 3.09
CA THR A 111 8.38 -30.74 3.54
C THR A 111 7.82 -32.16 3.47
N GLU A 112 8.47 -33.01 2.68
CA GLU A 112 8.10 -34.41 2.55
C GLU A 112 8.84 -35.26 3.58
N PHE A 113 8.12 -36.22 4.16
CA PHE A 113 8.65 -37.21 5.09
C PHE A 113 8.24 -38.60 4.62
N SER A 114 9.04 -39.62 4.91
CA SER A 114 8.69 -41.00 4.60
C SER A 114 7.45 -41.44 5.39
N LYS A 115 6.76 -42.49 4.92
CA LYS A 115 5.59 -43.00 5.64
C LYS A 115 5.98 -43.54 7.00
N GLU A 116 7.12 -44.21 7.08
CA GLU A 116 7.72 -44.75 8.29
C GLU A 116 8.02 -43.63 9.30
N ASP A 117 8.52 -42.48 8.84
CA ASP A 117 8.78 -41.31 9.68
C ASP A 117 7.51 -40.65 10.21
N ILE A 118 6.42 -40.69 9.44
CA ILE A 118 5.11 -40.15 9.84
C ILE A 118 4.44 -41.09 10.85
N GLU A 119 4.51 -42.40 10.63
CA GLU A 119 3.89 -43.41 11.50
C GLU A 119 4.63 -43.54 12.84
N SER A 120 5.95 -43.35 12.85
CA SER A 120 6.78 -43.34 14.06
C SER A 120 6.65 -42.07 14.90
N GLU A 121 6.08 -40.99 14.35
CA GLU A 121 5.91 -39.72 15.07
C GLU A 121 4.83 -39.84 16.16
N GLN A 122 5.21 -39.56 17.40
CA GLN A 122 4.27 -39.53 18.52
C GLN A 122 3.25 -38.39 18.35
N ARG A 123 1.95 -38.72 18.43
CA ARG A 123 0.88 -37.71 18.34
C ARG A 123 0.85 -36.82 19.57
N ARG A 124 1.03 -35.51 19.35
CA ARG A 124 0.93 -34.46 20.37
C ARG A 124 -0.31 -33.58 20.17
N PRO A 125 -0.91 -33.03 21.24
CA PRO A 125 -2.11 -32.21 21.13
C PRO A 125 -1.80 -30.87 20.43
N LYS A 126 -2.64 -30.53 19.45
CA LYS A 126 -2.56 -29.26 18.71
C LYS A 126 -3.50 -28.23 19.33
N LYS A 127 -3.01 -27.03 19.60
CA LYS A 127 -3.80 -25.89 20.11
C LYS A 127 -3.96 -24.85 19.01
N LYS A 128 -5.13 -24.19 18.95
CA LYS A 128 -5.32 -23.01 18.09
C LYS A 128 -4.57 -21.85 18.76
N VAL A 129 -3.72 -21.19 18.00
CA VAL A 129 -2.84 -20.12 18.49
C VAL A 129 -2.94 -18.87 17.63
N ALA A 130 -2.53 -17.74 18.21
CA ALA A 130 -2.14 -16.52 17.52
C ALA A 130 -0.61 -16.42 17.61
N VAL A 131 0.06 -16.37 16.46
CA VAL A 131 1.50 -16.17 16.36
C VAL A 131 1.73 -14.71 16.01
N LEU A 132 2.43 -13.98 16.87
CA LEU A 132 2.86 -12.61 16.64
C LEU A 132 4.23 -12.67 15.99
N LEU A 133 4.39 -11.98 14.86
CA LEU A 133 5.63 -12.03 14.08
C LEU A 133 5.96 -10.68 13.45
N GLY A 134 7.22 -10.50 13.10
CA GLY A 134 7.72 -9.39 12.29
C GLY A 134 8.59 -9.93 11.16
N TYR A 135 8.65 -9.21 10.05
CA TYR A 135 9.47 -9.59 8.91
C TYR A 135 9.89 -8.40 8.03
N SER A 136 11.01 -8.56 7.36
CA SER A 136 11.39 -7.73 6.22
C SER A 136 10.92 -8.38 4.91
N GLY A 137 10.21 -7.61 4.07
CA GLY A 137 9.62 -8.11 2.83
C GLY A 137 10.60 -8.22 1.65
N THR A 138 11.80 -7.63 1.76
CA THR A 138 12.82 -7.65 0.71
C THR A 138 13.21 -9.08 0.34
N GLY A 139 13.16 -9.39 -0.96
CA GLY A 139 13.44 -10.75 -1.47
C GLY A 139 12.30 -11.76 -1.31
N TYR A 140 11.11 -11.34 -0.84
CA TYR A 140 9.92 -12.17 -0.75
C TYR A 140 8.80 -11.66 -1.67
N LYS A 141 8.05 -12.58 -2.28
CA LYS A 141 6.84 -12.26 -3.08
C LYS A 141 5.61 -12.09 -2.18
N GLY A 142 5.77 -11.27 -1.14
CA GLY A 142 4.73 -10.95 -0.17
C GLY A 142 4.51 -12.04 0.88
N MET A 143 3.40 -11.89 1.63
CA MET A 143 3.07 -12.74 2.77
C MET A 143 2.55 -14.11 2.33
N GLN A 144 1.86 -14.21 1.19
CA GLN A 144 0.99 -15.34 0.82
C GLN A 144 1.74 -16.56 0.31
N LEU A 145 1.39 -17.76 0.79
CA LEU A 145 1.90 -19.01 0.24
C LEU A 145 1.78 -19.03 -1.29
N SER A 146 2.91 -19.34 -1.93
CA SER A 146 3.03 -19.60 -3.35
C SER A 146 3.64 -20.99 -3.53
N GLU A 147 3.21 -21.72 -4.56
CA GLU A 147 3.76 -23.05 -4.85
C GLU A 147 5.19 -22.96 -5.41
N THR A 148 5.55 -21.85 -6.06
CA THR A 148 6.82 -21.66 -6.78
C THR A 148 7.71 -20.59 -6.18
N GLU A 149 7.13 -19.55 -5.58
CA GLU A 149 7.86 -18.37 -5.13
C GLU A 149 8.15 -18.41 -3.64
N LYS A 150 9.25 -17.76 -3.24
CA LYS A 150 9.60 -17.57 -1.83
C LYS A 150 8.69 -16.53 -1.19
N THR A 151 7.95 -16.93 -0.15
CA THR A 151 7.03 -16.04 0.58
C THR A 151 7.16 -16.21 2.09
N ILE A 152 6.72 -15.22 2.85
CA ILE A 152 6.89 -15.19 4.31
C ILE A 152 6.19 -16.39 4.97
N GLU A 153 4.96 -16.71 4.57
CA GLU A 153 4.26 -17.90 5.09
C GLU A 153 4.94 -19.21 4.69
N GLY A 154 5.57 -19.26 3.51
CA GLY A 154 6.28 -20.46 3.07
C GLY A 154 7.45 -20.79 3.99
N GLU A 155 8.27 -19.78 4.29
CA GLU A 155 9.41 -19.93 5.22
C GLU A 155 8.95 -20.17 6.66
N LEU A 156 7.91 -19.46 7.11
CA LEU A 156 7.33 -19.65 8.44
C LEU A 156 6.77 -21.07 8.62
N PHE A 157 6.08 -21.60 7.61
CA PHE A 157 5.52 -22.93 7.65
C PHE A 157 6.60 -24.01 7.68
N ALA A 158 7.64 -23.89 6.86
CA ALA A 158 8.80 -24.78 6.89
C ALA A 158 9.51 -24.74 8.25
N ALA A 159 9.66 -23.56 8.86
CA ALA A 159 10.25 -23.42 10.20
C ALA A 159 9.38 -24.09 11.28
N PHE A 160 8.05 -23.97 11.21
CA PHE A 160 7.15 -24.67 12.14
C PHE A 160 7.26 -26.20 12.03
N VAL A 161 7.43 -26.73 10.82
CA VAL A 161 7.67 -28.17 10.61
C VAL A 161 9.03 -28.56 11.20
N ALA A 162 10.09 -27.84 10.86
CA ALA A 162 11.46 -28.13 11.31
C ALA A 162 11.62 -28.03 12.85
N ALA A 163 10.86 -27.15 13.51
CA ALA A 163 10.83 -27.01 14.96
C ALA A 163 9.92 -28.03 15.67
N GLY A 164 9.18 -28.88 14.92
CA GLY A 164 8.21 -29.83 15.49
C GLY A 164 6.91 -29.20 15.98
N ALA A 165 6.64 -27.93 15.65
CA ALA A 165 5.38 -27.25 15.94
C ALA A 165 4.24 -27.73 15.02
N ILE A 166 4.59 -28.25 13.84
CA ILE A 166 3.68 -28.93 12.91
C ILE A 166 4.16 -30.36 12.72
N SER A 167 3.28 -31.32 13.00
CA SER A 167 3.54 -32.75 12.80
C SER A 167 3.93 -33.06 11.36
N LYS A 168 4.81 -34.03 11.14
CA LYS A 168 5.22 -34.52 9.80
C LYS A 168 4.03 -34.87 8.91
N ALA A 169 2.97 -35.45 9.47
CA ALA A 169 1.72 -35.77 8.74
C ALA A 169 1.00 -34.54 8.11
N ASN A 170 1.27 -33.35 8.63
CA ASN A 170 0.68 -32.09 8.17
C ASN A 170 1.67 -31.20 7.39
N ALA A 171 2.93 -31.63 7.23
CA ALA A 171 4.03 -30.81 6.70
C ALA A 171 3.93 -30.50 5.19
N THR A 172 2.97 -31.11 4.49
CA THR A 172 2.78 -30.93 3.04
C THR A 172 1.64 -29.97 2.68
N ASP A 173 0.74 -29.67 3.61
CA ASP A 173 -0.42 -28.81 3.34
C ASP A 173 -0.77 -27.90 4.53
N PRO A 174 -0.46 -26.59 4.43
CA PRO A 174 -0.81 -25.58 5.43
C PRO A 174 -2.30 -25.51 5.78
N LYS A 175 -3.20 -25.90 4.86
CA LYS A 175 -4.65 -25.92 5.12
C LYS A 175 -5.01 -26.93 6.22
N LYS A 176 -4.25 -28.01 6.37
CA LYS A 176 -4.42 -29.00 7.46
C LYS A 176 -4.17 -28.40 8.84
N SER A 177 -3.42 -27.30 8.92
CA SER A 177 -3.14 -26.57 10.16
C SER A 177 -4.07 -25.36 10.37
N SER A 178 -5.05 -25.14 9.47
CA SER A 178 -6.01 -24.02 9.56
C SER A 178 -5.33 -22.64 9.67
N LEU A 179 -4.27 -22.45 8.88
CA LEU A 179 -3.51 -21.21 8.81
C LEU A 179 -4.35 -20.08 8.19
N VAL A 180 -4.45 -18.97 8.91
CA VAL A 180 -5.16 -17.75 8.53
C VAL A 180 -4.29 -16.55 8.91
N ARG A 181 -4.20 -15.57 8.02
CA ARG A 181 -3.41 -14.34 8.20
C ARG A 181 -4.27 -13.16 8.64
N CYS A 182 -3.71 -12.22 9.38
CA CYS A 182 -4.42 -10.99 9.76
C CYS A 182 -4.36 -9.93 8.65
N ALA A 183 -3.16 -9.64 8.16
CA ALA A 183 -2.91 -8.69 7.10
C ALA A 183 -2.15 -9.37 5.95
N ARG A 184 -2.60 -9.12 4.73
CA ARG A 184 -1.87 -9.46 3.50
C ARG A 184 -0.95 -8.29 3.17
N THR A 185 0.33 -8.57 2.99
CA THR A 185 1.29 -7.57 2.53
C THR A 185 1.75 -7.95 1.13
N ASP A 186 1.82 -6.95 0.25
CA ASP A 186 2.26 -7.09 -1.13
C ASP A 186 3.75 -7.44 -1.20
N LYS A 187 4.25 -7.71 -2.41
CA LYS A 187 5.69 -7.94 -2.68
C LYS A 187 6.53 -6.80 -2.10
N GLY A 188 7.61 -7.15 -1.41
CA GLY A 188 8.55 -6.18 -0.82
C GLY A 188 8.07 -5.47 0.45
N VAL A 189 6.77 -5.53 0.79
CA VAL A 189 6.22 -4.80 1.94
C VAL A 189 6.63 -5.46 3.27
N HIS A 190 7.11 -4.64 4.21
CA HIS A 190 7.61 -5.09 5.52
C HIS A 190 6.51 -5.14 6.60
N ALA A 191 6.76 -5.81 7.72
CA ALA A 191 5.90 -5.77 8.89
C ALA A 191 6.72 -5.80 10.19
N ALA A 192 6.56 -4.82 11.05
CA ALA A 192 7.05 -4.89 12.43
C ALA A 192 6.22 -5.87 13.27
N GLY A 193 4.91 -5.88 13.01
CA GLY A 193 3.94 -6.74 13.67
C GLY A 193 2.86 -7.22 12.71
N ASN A 194 2.79 -8.52 12.48
CA ASN A 194 1.67 -9.20 11.85
C ASN A 194 1.23 -10.36 12.75
N ILE A 195 0.06 -10.93 12.47
CA ILE A 195 -0.46 -12.09 13.18
C ILE A 195 -0.95 -13.14 12.21
N VAL A 196 -0.51 -14.38 12.41
CA VAL A 196 -1.16 -15.56 11.82
C VAL A 196 -1.85 -16.36 12.91
N SER A 197 -2.95 -17.02 12.57
CA SER A 197 -3.63 -17.94 13.46
C SER A 197 -3.71 -19.32 12.82
N LEU A 198 -3.25 -20.34 13.54
CA LEU A 198 -3.16 -21.72 13.07
C LEU A 198 -3.15 -22.70 14.24
N LYS A 199 -3.12 -24.00 13.95
CA LYS A 199 -3.01 -25.04 14.96
C LYS A 199 -1.56 -25.52 15.06
N LEU A 200 -0.94 -25.33 16.23
CA LEU A 200 0.44 -25.73 16.52
C LEU A 200 0.51 -26.66 17.74
N ILE A 201 1.58 -27.45 17.80
CA ILE A 201 2.04 -28.16 18.99
C ILE A 201 2.92 -27.18 19.76
N VAL A 202 2.52 -26.82 20.99
CA VAL A 202 3.13 -25.73 21.77
C VAL A 202 3.34 -26.12 23.24
N GLU A 203 3.49 -27.42 23.51
CA GLU A 203 3.80 -27.92 24.87
C GLU A 203 5.29 -27.80 25.22
N ASP A 204 6.12 -27.47 24.24
CA ASP A 204 7.55 -27.26 24.40
C ASP A 204 7.76 -25.79 24.78
N ASP A 205 8.30 -25.54 25.96
CA ASP A 205 8.46 -24.17 26.49
C ASP A 205 9.45 -23.34 25.63
N ASP A 206 10.39 -24.01 24.94
CA ASP A 206 11.38 -23.38 24.06
C ASP A 206 10.91 -23.30 22.60
N ILE A 207 9.63 -23.55 22.31
CA ILE A 207 9.13 -23.66 20.93
C ILE A 207 9.38 -22.40 20.11
N ILE A 208 9.28 -21.21 20.71
CA ILE A 208 9.52 -19.93 20.03
C ILE A 208 10.99 -19.82 19.63
N GLN A 209 11.92 -20.19 20.53
CA GLN A 209 13.35 -20.19 20.24
C GLN A 209 13.66 -21.16 19.10
N LYS A 210 13.16 -22.40 19.18
CA LYS A 210 13.37 -23.44 18.15
C LYS A 210 12.83 -23.00 16.78
N ILE A 211 11.70 -22.31 16.74
CA ILE A 211 11.17 -21.74 15.49
C ILE A 211 12.10 -20.66 14.95
N ASN A 212 12.50 -19.70 15.79
CA ASN A 212 13.38 -18.60 15.37
C ASN A 212 14.77 -19.08 14.89
N GLU A 213 15.31 -20.17 15.46
CA GLU A 213 16.55 -20.82 14.99
C GLU A 213 16.43 -21.43 13.58
N LYS A 214 15.21 -21.68 13.09
CA LYS A 214 14.94 -22.18 11.73
C LYS A 214 14.50 -21.08 10.76
N LEU A 215 14.38 -19.84 11.22
CA LEU A 215 13.98 -18.69 10.41
C LEU A 215 15.20 -17.86 10.00
N SER A 216 15.15 -17.28 8.81
CA SER A 216 16.06 -16.21 8.40
C SER A 216 16.07 -15.07 9.43
N PRO A 217 17.20 -14.34 9.62
CA PRO A 217 17.25 -13.12 10.40
C PRO A 217 16.16 -12.09 10.09
N GLN A 218 15.66 -12.11 8.86
CA GLN A 218 14.60 -11.25 8.35
C GLN A 218 13.19 -11.60 8.83
N ILE A 219 12.98 -12.72 9.52
CA ILE A 219 11.66 -13.14 10.05
C ILE A 219 11.82 -13.52 11.51
N ARG A 220 10.95 -12.98 12.37
CA ARG A 220 10.97 -13.24 13.81
C ARG A 220 9.58 -13.51 14.35
N VAL A 221 9.45 -14.55 15.16
CA VAL A 221 8.28 -14.79 16.00
C VAL A 221 8.53 -14.15 17.36
N TRP A 222 7.66 -13.20 17.72
CA TRP A 222 7.68 -12.49 18.99
C TRP A 222 7.01 -13.32 20.09
N ASP A 223 5.87 -13.93 19.77
CA ASP A 223 5.03 -14.61 20.75
C ASP A 223 4.11 -15.64 20.10
N ILE A 224 3.67 -16.62 20.90
CA ILE A 224 2.66 -17.61 20.52
C ILE A 224 1.63 -17.72 21.65
N LEU A 225 0.44 -17.19 21.42
CA LEU A 225 -0.65 -17.17 22.40
C LEU A 225 -1.67 -18.26 22.09
N VAL A 226 -2.04 -19.07 23.08
CA VAL A 226 -3.11 -20.08 22.94
C VAL A 226 -4.48 -19.42 22.97
N THR A 227 -5.23 -19.54 21.88
CA THR A 227 -6.53 -18.88 21.71
C THR A 227 -7.70 -19.84 21.92
N ASN A 228 -8.93 -19.39 21.70
CA ASN A 228 -10.08 -20.30 21.57
C ASN A 228 -10.05 -21.00 20.19
N LYS A 229 -10.78 -22.12 20.07
CA LYS A 229 -10.79 -22.95 18.84
C LYS A 229 -11.32 -22.21 17.61
N SER A 230 -12.19 -21.22 17.81
CA SER A 230 -12.81 -20.40 16.75
C SER A 230 -12.05 -19.11 16.44
N PHE A 231 -10.89 -18.86 17.08
CA PHE A 231 -10.12 -17.65 16.82
C PHE A 231 -9.72 -17.57 15.34
N SER A 232 -9.95 -16.42 14.73
CA SER A 232 -9.44 -16.06 13.42
C SER A 232 -8.79 -14.69 13.54
N SER A 233 -7.48 -14.63 13.28
CA SER A 233 -6.73 -13.37 13.29
C SER A 233 -7.22 -12.38 12.24
N TYR A 234 -7.87 -12.87 11.17
CA TYR A 234 -8.52 -12.03 10.16
C TYR A 234 -9.83 -11.44 10.69
N GLN A 235 -10.78 -12.30 11.08
CA GLN A 235 -12.15 -11.89 11.39
C GLN A 235 -12.29 -11.08 12.69
N LEU A 236 -11.34 -11.26 13.62
CA LEU A 236 -11.36 -10.59 14.93
C LEU A 236 -10.45 -9.37 15.00
N CYS A 237 -9.81 -8.99 13.89
CA CYS A 237 -9.01 -7.77 13.82
C CYS A 237 -9.92 -6.54 13.70
N ASP A 238 -9.75 -5.55 14.57
CA ASP A 238 -10.57 -4.33 14.58
C ASP A 238 -10.03 -3.24 13.63
N SER A 239 -8.71 -3.17 13.49
CA SER A 239 -8.02 -2.14 12.71
C SER A 239 -6.54 -2.46 12.53
N ARG A 240 -5.87 -1.79 11.60
CA ARG A 240 -4.43 -1.92 11.35
C ARG A 240 -3.76 -0.56 11.37
N ILE A 241 -2.54 -0.54 11.85
CA ILE A 241 -1.66 0.63 11.83
C ILE A 241 -0.54 0.34 10.85
N TYR A 242 -0.36 1.22 9.87
CA TYR A 242 0.74 1.20 8.93
C TYR A 242 1.57 2.47 9.09
N GLU A 243 2.84 2.36 8.75
CA GLU A 243 3.78 3.47 8.63
C GLU A 243 4.31 3.48 7.19
N TYR A 244 4.40 4.67 6.61
CA TYR A 244 5.00 4.88 5.31
C TYR A 244 6.16 5.87 5.45
N LEU A 245 7.38 5.42 5.17
CA LEU A 245 8.57 6.27 5.12
C LEU A 245 8.74 6.85 3.72
N ILE A 246 8.85 8.17 3.64
CA ILE A 246 9.04 8.90 2.39
C ILE A 246 10.12 9.98 2.56
N PRO A 247 11.08 10.11 1.63
CA PRO A 247 12.01 11.23 1.65
C PRO A 247 11.29 12.58 1.53
N THR A 248 11.72 13.59 2.27
CA THR A 248 11.00 14.87 2.29
C THR A 248 11.08 15.62 0.96
N TYR A 249 12.09 15.36 0.12
CA TYR A 249 12.17 15.91 -1.23
C TYR A 249 11.03 15.45 -2.15
N CYS A 250 10.28 14.41 -1.80
CA CYS A 250 9.08 14.02 -2.55
C CYS A 250 7.98 15.09 -2.49
N PHE A 251 8.07 16.03 -1.54
CA PHE A 251 7.16 17.16 -1.41
C PHE A 251 7.68 18.44 -2.08
N LEU A 252 8.85 18.40 -2.75
CA LEU A 252 9.33 19.50 -3.59
C LEU A 252 8.50 19.63 -4.86
N PRO A 253 8.26 20.87 -5.34
CA PRO A 253 7.56 21.09 -6.58
C PRO A 253 8.23 20.41 -7.76
N PRO A 254 7.46 19.97 -8.78
CA PRO A 254 8.03 19.58 -10.06
C PRO A 254 8.97 20.67 -10.59
N HIS A 255 10.06 20.27 -11.25
CA HIS A 255 10.95 21.24 -11.88
C HIS A 255 10.17 22.08 -12.92
N PRO A 256 10.37 23.41 -13.02
CA PRO A 256 9.61 24.25 -13.96
C PRO A 256 9.73 23.83 -15.43
N SER A 257 10.79 23.11 -15.78
CA SER A 257 11.00 22.61 -17.14
C SER A 257 10.20 21.35 -17.49
N THR A 258 9.70 20.60 -16.49
CA THR A 258 8.95 19.37 -16.74
C THR A 258 7.57 19.65 -17.31
N TYR A 259 6.92 18.64 -17.88
CA TYR A 259 5.57 18.77 -18.42
C TYR A 259 4.58 19.23 -17.33
N LEU A 260 4.59 18.54 -16.19
CA LEU A 260 3.71 18.87 -15.07
C LEU A 260 4.03 20.27 -14.52
N GLY A 261 5.31 20.62 -14.35
CA GLY A 261 5.74 21.94 -13.88
C GLY A 261 5.17 23.08 -14.72
N LYS A 262 5.27 22.98 -16.06
CA LYS A 262 4.71 23.94 -17.01
C LYS A 262 3.18 24.04 -16.90
N LYS A 263 2.51 22.89 -16.83
CA LYS A 263 1.04 22.82 -16.78
C LYS A 263 0.46 23.40 -15.50
N LEU A 264 1.16 23.32 -14.37
CA LEU A 264 0.69 23.93 -13.12
C LEU A 264 0.53 25.45 -13.25
N VAL A 265 1.51 26.13 -13.85
CA VAL A 265 1.47 27.59 -14.05
C VAL A 265 0.43 27.95 -15.11
N GLU A 266 0.40 27.24 -16.25
CA GLU A 266 -0.56 27.47 -17.34
C GLU A 266 -2.01 27.41 -16.84
N TYR A 267 -2.36 26.40 -16.05
CA TYR A 267 -3.71 26.27 -15.51
C TYR A 267 -4.00 27.27 -14.38
N ALA A 268 -3.01 27.61 -13.56
CA ALA A 268 -3.19 28.64 -12.54
C ALA A 268 -3.49 30.02 -13.16
N GLU A 269 -2.86 30.36 -14.28
CA GLU A 269 -3.16 31.57 -15.05
C GLU A 269 -4.55 31.49 -15.68
N LYS A 270 -4.84 30.38 -16.37
CA LYS A 270 -6.12 30.17 -17.07
C LYS A 270 -7.33 30.25 -16.13
N GLU A 271 -7.22 29.71 -14.93
CA GLU A 271 -8.29 29.68 -13.93
C GLU A 271 -8.26 30.90 -12.97
N GLY A 272 -7.31 31.83 -13.13
CA GLY A 272 -7.18 33.01 -12.28
C GLY A 272 -6.74 32.72 -10.83
N ASP A 273 -6.08 31.57 -10.60
CA ASP A 273 -5.61 31.08 -9.30
C ASP A 273 -4.10 31.33 -9.08
N LEU A 274 -3.41 32.02 -9.98
CA LEU A 274 -1.94 32.19 -9.94
C LEU A 274 -1.41 32.70 -8.59
N GLU A 275 -2.04 33.72 -8.00
CA GLU A 275 -1.60 34.30 -6.73
C GLU A 275 -1.76 33.32 -5.57
N ALA A 276 -2.89 32.61 -5.51
CA ALA A 276 -3.13 31.63 -4.46
C ALA A 276 -2.28 30.36 -4.68
N TYR A 277 -2.02 29.96 -5.93
CA TYR A 277 -1.06 28.92 -6.29
C TYR A 277 0.36 29.25 -5.81
N LYS A 278 0.83 30.48 -6.04
CA LYS A 278 2.14 30.96 -5.56
C LYS A 278 2.20 31.02 -4.04
N ALA A 279 1.17 31.58 -3.39
CA ALA A 279 1.10 31.66 -1.92
C ALA A 279 1.16 30.26 -1.27
N ARG A 280 0.57 29.26 -1.92
CA ARG A 280 0.58 27.86 -1.49
C ARG A 280 1.97 27.19 -1.60
N GLN A 281 2.95 27.84 -2.22
CA GLN A 281 4.31 27.31 -2.43
C GLN A 281 5.42 28.33 -2.14
N GLU A 282 5.10 29.43 -1.45
CA GLU A 282 6.00 30.55 -1.18
C GLU A 282 7.32 30.10 -0.53
N GLU A 283 7.25 29.12 0.35
CA GLU A 283 8.37 28.65 1.17
C GLU A 283 9.40 27.80 0.40
N VAL A 284 9.13 27.46 -0.86
CA VAL A 284 10.11 26.86 -1.80
C VAL A 284 10.18 27.62 -3.13
N ALA A 285 9.64 28.84 -3.16
CA ALA A 285 9.81 29.70 -4.32
C ALA A 285 11.31 29.91 -4.57
N GLY A 286 11.75 29.74 -5.82
CA GLY A 286 13.15 29.89 -6.21
C GLY A 286 14.05 28.70 -5.90
N TYR A 287 13.57 27.63 -5.26
CA TYR A 287 14.43 26.46 -4.95
C TYR A 287 15.13 25.91 -6.20
N TRP A 288 14.40 25.69 -7.29
CA TRP A 288 15.00 25.16 -8.52
C TRP A 288 15.92 26.17 -9.20
N ASP A 289 15.59 27.46 -9.17
CA ASP A 289 16.45 28.52 -9.71
C ASP A 289 17.80 28.57 -8.97
N GLU A 290 17.78 28.45 -7.64
CA GLU A 290 19.00 28.38 -6.84
C GLU A 290 19.84 27.14 -7.17
N ILE A 291 19.20 25.98 -7.35
CA ILE A 291 19.90 24.74 -7.70
C ILE A 291 20.50 24.82 -9.10
N ASP A 292 19.75 25.33 -10.07
CA ASP A 292 20.21 25.51 -11.43
C ASP A 292 21.41 26.45 -11.48
N ASP A 293 21.36 27.55 -10.73
CA ASP A 293 22.43 28.54 -10.68
C ASP A 293 23.69 28.03 -9.97
N GLN A 294 23.53 27.35 -8.84
CA GLN A 294 24.66 26.92 -8.01
C GLN A 294 25.33 25.63 -8.53
N TYR A 295 24.56 24.69 -9.07
CA TYR A 295 25.05 23.35 -9.35
C TYR A 295 25.00 22.97 -10.82
N ILE A 296 24.04 23.47 -11.59
CA ILE A 296 23.84 23.04 -12.99
C ILE A 296 24.56 23.97 -13.97
N ARG A 297 24.43 25.29 -13.80
CA ARG A 297 25.09 26.30 -14.63
C ARG A 297 26.60 26.08 -14.73
N PRO A 298 27.35 25.79 -13.63
CA PRO A 298 28.78 25.50 -13.74
C PRO A 298 29.09 24.25 -14.57
N ILE A 299 28.22 23.23 -14.56
CA ILE A 299 28.40 22.02 -15.39
C ILE A 299 28.19 22.38 -16.86
N LEU A 300 27.13 23.14 -17.18
CA LEU A 300 26.80 23.55 -18.54
C LEU A 300 27.82 24.53 -19.13
N GLU A 301 28.37 25.45 -18.33
CA GLU A 301 29.40 26.41 -18.74
C GLU A 301 30.71 25.71 -19.14
N ASN A 302 31.06 24.62 -18.45
CA ASN A 302 32.21 23.79 -18.76
C ASN A 302 31.95 22.76 -19.89
N THR A 303 30.74 22.74 -20.46
CA THR A 303 30.33 21.85 -21.54
C THR A 303 30.33 22.61 -22.89
N PRO A 304 30.85 22.01 -23.99
CA PRO A 304 30.80 22.60 -25.33
C PRO A 304 29.38 23.00 -25.76
N GLU A 305 29.24 24.09 -26.52
CA GLU A 305 27.94 24.69 -26.83
C GLU A 305 27.02 23.79 -27.67
N ASP A 306 27.58 22.96 -28.55
CA ASP A 306 26.84 21.99 -29.35
C ASP A 306 26.32 20.80 -28.51
N VAL A 307 27.07 20.41 -27.47
CA VAL A 307 26.68 19.40 -26.47
C VAL A 307 25.62 19.97 -25.53
N ARG A 308 25.78 21.23 -25.08
CA ARG A 308 24.84 21.92 -24.18
C ARG A 308 23.40 21.91 -24.70
N LYS A 309 23.20 22.28 -25.98
CA LYS A 309 21.86 22.30 -26.62
C LYS A 309 21.21 20.92 -26.68
N LEU A 310 22.01 19.87 -26.78
CA LEU A 310 21.51 18.50 -26.83
C LEU A 310 21.24 17.95 -25.43
N VAL A 311 22.07 18.27 -24.45
CA VAL A 311 21.86 17.96 -23.03
C VAL A 311 20.59 18.63 -22.52
N GLU A 312 20.35 19.91 -22.83
CA GLU A 312 19.10 20.61 -22.50
C GLU A 312 17.88 19.94 -23.12
N LYS A 313 17.98 19.46 -24.37
CA LYS A 313 16.92 18.67 -25.00
C LYS A 313 16.69 17.33 -24.27
N VAL A 314 17.76 16.61 -23.92
CA VAL A 314 17.67 15.30 -23.24
C VAL A 314 17.12 15.42 -21.82
N LEU A 315 17.44 16.48 -21.09
CA LEU A 315 16.89 16.77 -19.76
C LEU A 315 15.40 17.14 -19.79
N HIS A 316 14.84 17.39 -20.97
CA HIS A 316 13.44 17.81 -21.17
C HIS A 316 12.64 16.82 -22.03
N LEU A 317 13.25 15.73 -22.49
CA LEU A 317 12.60 14.62 -23.20
C LEU A 317 12.12 13.57 -22.18
N ASN A 318 10.94 13.00 -22.44
CA ASN A 318 10.26 12.05 -21.56
C ASN A 318 11.11 10.79 -21.29
N ASP A 319 10.98 10.21 -20.09
CA ASP A 319 11.56 8.92 -19.71
C ASP A 319 11.00 7.71 -20.51
N GLU A 320 10.08 7.91 -21.46
CA GLU A 320 9.57 6.86 -22.37
C GLU A 320 10.66 6.29 -23.30
N ASP A 321 11.78 7.00 -23.43
CA ASP A 321 12.94 6.64 -24.24
C ASP A 321 14.05 5.98 -23.40
N GLN A 322 13.72 5.22 -22.35
CA GLN A 322 14.70 4.32 -21.75
C GLN A 322 15.16 3.26 -22.77
N SER A 323 14.25 2.81 -23.65
CA SER A 323 14.61 1.93 -24.77
C SER A 323 15.39 2.65 -25.88
N ALA A 324 15.14 3.94 -26.14
CA ALA A 324 15.95 4.68 -27.10
C ALA A 324 17.31 5.09 -26.52
N GLN A 325 17.41 5.27 -25.20
CA GLN A 325 18.68 5.31 -24.47
C GLN A 325 19.39 3.97 -24.65
N ASP A 326 18.80 2.84 -24.27
CA ASP A 326 19.42 1.53 -24.44
C ASP A 326 19.77 1.21 -25.92
N GLU A 327 18.95 1.59 -26.91
CA GLU A 327 19.26 1.46 -28.35
C GLU A 327 20.38 2.41 -28.83
N LEU A 328 20.55 3.58 -28.19
CA LEU A 328 21.74 4.43 -28.36
C LEU A 328 22.99 3.87 -27.68
N PHE A 329 22.83 2.93 -26.73
CA PHE A 329 23.86 2.44 -25.80
C PHE A 329 24.25 0.94 -25.97
N GLU A 330 23.51 0.10 -26.71
CA GLU A 330 23.78 -1.34 -26.93
C GLU A 330 24.62 -1.67 -28.19
N LYS A 331 25.57 -0.80 -28.56
CA LYS A 331 26.53 -1.09 -29.65
C LYS A 331 27.96 -1.33 -29.17
N GLN A 332 28.11 -1.90 -27.98
CA GLN A 332 29.37 -2.51 -27.57
C GLN A 332 29.09 -3.98 -27.22
N GLU A 333 29.85 -4.87 -27.87
CA GLU A 333 29.94 -6.33 -27.63
C GLU A 333 29.01 -7.27 -28.43
N LYS A 334 29.35 -7.51 -29.71
CA LYS A 334 29.32 -8.87 -30.26
C LYS A 334 30.63 -9.17 -31.01
N PRO A 335 31.23 -10.37 -30.84
CA PRO A 335 32.37 -10.80 -31.65
C PRO A 335 31.93 -11.01 -33.10
N VAL A 336 32.78 -10.60 -34.03
CA VAL A 336 32.60 -10.79 -35.46
C VAL A 336 32.94 -12.24 -35.80
N ASP A 337 31.94 -13.06 -36.12
CA ASP A 337 32.15 -14.30 -36.89
C ASP A 337 31.69 -14.06 -38.33
N GLU A 338 32.62 -14.36 -39.24
CA GLU A 338 32.44 -14.32 -40.70
C GLU A 338 31.45 -15.40 -41.15
N GLU A 339 30.47 -15.04 -41.98
CA GLU A 339 30.27 -15.72 -43.26
C GLU A 339 29.37 -14.92 -44.22
N THR A 340 29.72 -15.03 -45.48
CA THR A 340 29.35 -14.17 -46.60
C THR A 340 28.13 -14.72 -47.33
N THR A 341 27.22 -13.86 -47.80
CA THR A 341 26.78 -13.93 -49.21
C THR A 341 26.14 -12.62 -49.67
N ALA A 342 26.60 -12.17 -50.82
CA ALA A 342 26.31 -10.89 -51.44
C ALA A 342 24.94 -10.84 -52.12
N THR A 343 24.35 -9.64 -52.19
CA THR A 343 23.70 -9.17 -53.42
C THR A 343 23.79 -7.65 -53.47
N GLU A 344 24.44 -7.13 -54.51
CA GLU A 344 24.63 -5.71 -54.80
C GLU A 344 23.34 -5.07 -55.33
N GLN A 345 22.93 -3.95 -54.74
CA GLN A 345 22.27 -2.86 -55.47
C GLN A 345 22.84 -1.52 -55.01
N GLN A 346 23.32 -0.76 -55.98
CA GLN A 346 23.96 0.53 -55.84
C GLN A 346 22.95 1.61 -55.41
N SER A 347 23.23 2.25 -54.27
CA SER A 347 22.91 3.65 -54.03
C SER A 347 24.14 4.33 -53.44
N SER A 348 24.54 5.43 -54.07
CA SER A 348 25.65 6.28 -53.67
C SER A 348 25.37 6.97 -52.34
N GLU A 349 25.90 6.43 -51.25
CA GLU A 349 26.07 7.15 -49.98
C GLU A 349 27.52 6.96 -49.52
N GLU A 350 28.18 8.09 -49.23
CA GLU A 350 29.55 8.15 -48.72
C GLU A 350 29.67 7.29 -47.45
N LYS A 351 30.60 6.32 -47.44
CA LYS A 351 30.94 5.58 -46.21
C LYS A 351 31.57 6.55 -45.20
N PRO A 352 31.11 6.61 -43.95
CA PRO A 352 31.79 7.39 -42.92
C PRO A 352 33.19 6.80 -42.68
N THR A 353 34.18 7.67 -42.52
CA THR A 353 35.56 7.32 -42.15
C THR A 353 35.62 6.87 -40.69
N ALA A 354 36.49 5.90 -40.34
CA ALA A 354 36.65 5.40 -38.97
C ALA A 354 36.92 6.51 -37.93
N GLU A 355 37.56 7.61 -38.33
CA GLU A 355 37.79 8.80 -37.49
C GLU A 355 36.49 9.59 -37.19
N ALA A 356 35.52 9.58 -38.10
CA ALA A 356 34.22 10.23 -37.91
C ALA A 356 33.33 9.43 -36.95
N ASP A 357 33.42 8.10 -37.01
CA ASP A 357 32.72 7.20 -36.08
C ASP A 357 33.29 7.33 -34.65
N GLU A 358 34.61 7.44 -34.50
CA GLU A 358 35.27 7.64 -33.20
C GLU A 358 34.95 9.01 -32.59
N ALA A 359 34.89 10.08 -33.41
CA ALA A 359 34.50 11.41 -32.96
C ALA A 359 33.03 11.49 -32.52
N GLU A 360 32.12 10.83 -33.24
CA GLU A 360 30.71 10.75 -32.87
C GLU A 360 30.50 9.91 -31.60
N GLU A 361 31.26 8.83 -31.41
CA GLU A 361 31.24 8.03 -30.18
C GLU A 361 31.77 8.83 -28.98
N ALA A 362 32.88 9.57 -29.14
CA ALA A 362 33.41 10.47 -28.12
C ALA A 362 32.38 11.56 -27.73
N ARG A 363 31.68 12.11 -28.72
CA ARG A 363 30.60 13.09 -28.52
C ARG A 363 29.43 12.51 -27.72
N ARG A 364 28.99 11.28 -28.04
CA ARG A 364 27.95 10.56 -27.29
C ARG A 364 28.37 10.30 -25.84
N ARG A 365 29.61 9.88 -25.61
CA ARG A 365 30.16 9.71 -24.25
C ARG A 365 30.14 11.01 -23.46
N GLN A 366 30.55 12.12 -24.06
CA GLN A 366 30.53 13.43 -23.40
C GLN A 366 29.11 13.89 -23.04
N ILE A 367 28.13 13.70 -23.93
CA ILE A 367 26.71 13.97 -23.63
C ILE A 367 26.25 13.12 -22.44
N PHE A 368 26.55 11.82 -22.46
CA PHE A 368 26.17 10.90 -21.39
C PHE A 368 26.78 11.29 -20.03
N GLU A 369 28.08 11.58 -20.00
CA GLU A 369 28.77 12.01 -18.78
C GLU A 369 28.19 13.32 -18.24
N THR A 370 27.88 14.26 -19.13
CA THR A 370 27.26 15.55 -18.74
C THR A 370 25.86 15.34 -18.17
N VAL A 371 25.00 14.56 -18.84
CA VAL A 371 23.65 14.23 -18.35
C VAL A 371 23.73 13.51 -17.00
N LYS A 372 24.65 12.56 -16.85
CA LYS A 372 24.89 11.84 -15.60
C LYS A 372 25.33 12.78 -14.48
N ALA A 373 26.23 13.73 -14.76
CA ALA A 373 26.68 14.73 -13.81
C ALA A 373 25.53 15.63 -13.35
N ILE A 374 24.67 16.07 -14.28
CA ILE A 374 23.49 16.90 -13.98
C ILE A 374 22.47 16.11 -13.15
N LYS A 375 22.13 14.88 -13.53
CA LYS A 375 21.23 14.01 -12.76
C LYS A 375 21.77 13.78 -11.33
N ALA A 376 23.08 13.57 -11.19
CA ALA A 376 23.72 13.42 -9.89
C ALA A 376 23.69 14.72 -9.06
N ALA A 377 23.85 15.88 -9.69
CA ALA A 377 23.75 17.19 -9.03
C ALA A 377 22.32 17.45 -8.51
N TYR A 378 21.29 17.22 -9.33
CA TYR A 378 19.89 17.33 -8.90
C TYR A 378 19.56 16.34 -7.78
N LEU A 379 20.04 15.10 -7.87
CA LEU A 379 19.82 14.11 -6.81
C LEU A 379 20.48 14.54 -5.49
N ARG A 380 21.71 15.07 -5.54
CA ARG A 380 22.40 15.62 -4.36
C ARG A 380 21.61 16.77 -3.75
N ALA A 381 21.11 17.69 -4.56
CA ALA A 381 20.27 18.80 -4.11
C ALA A 381 18.99 18.29 -3.43
N LYS A 382 18.27 17.34 -4.05
CA LYS A 382 17.10 16.68 -3.45
C LYS A 382 17.42 16.04 -2.10
N LYS A 383 18.53 15.29 -1.98
CA LYS A 383 18.93 14.70 -0.70
C LYS A 383 19.24 15.76 0.36
N ALA A 384 19.79 16.91 -0.02
CA ALA A 384 20.09 18.03 0.88
C ALA A 384 18.85 18.84 1.32
N TYR A 385 17.72 18.71 0.63
CA TYR A 385 16.48 19.41 0.97
C TYR A 385 15.98 19.06 2.37
N ARG A 386 15.47 20.08 3.08
CA ARG A 386 14.80 19.95 4.38
C ARG A 386 13.42 20.58 4.30
N ILE A 387 12.39 19.84 4.71
CA ILE A 387 11.01 20.31 4.60
C ILE A 387 10.75 21.48 5.55
N PRO A 388 10.29 22.64 5.05
CA PRO A 388 9.87 23.72 5.92
C PRO A 388 8.67 23.34 6.77
N ALA A 389 8.57 23.88 7.99
CA ALA A 389 7.47 23.59 8.90
C ALA A 389 6.09 23.93 8.32
N THR A 390 6.00 24.99 7.50
CA THR A 390 4.79 25.38 6.77
C THR A 390 4.36 24.33 5.75
N ARG A 391 5.31 23.77 4.97
CA ARG A 391 5.03 22.66 4.05
C ARG A 391 4.65 21.38 4.80
N LEU A 392 5.31 21.08 5.91
CA LEU A 392 4.94 19.93 6.76
C LEU A 392 3.52 20.08 7.32
N ALA A 393 3.11 21.27 7.73
CA ALA A 393 1.74 21.55 8.14
C ALA A 393 0.74 21.32 7.01
N ARG A 394 1.09 21.68 5.76
CA ARG A 394 0.28 21.39 4.57
C ARG A 394 0.18 19.90 4.28
N VAL A 395 1.27 19.13 4.49
CA VAL A 395 1.21 17.66 4.43
C VAL A 395 0.18 17.16 5.41
N GLN A 396 0.24 17.58 6.68
CA GLN A 396 -0.74 17.16 7.69
C GLN A 396 -2.17 17.56 7.31
N GLU A 397 -2.40 18.80 6.88
CA GLU A 397 -3.72 19.27 6.43
C GLU A 397 -4.28 18.39 5.30
N THR A 398 -3.41 17.97 4.36
CA THR A 398 -3.78 17.09 3.26
C THR A 398 -4.14 15.68 3.76
N LEU A 399 -3.37 15.14 4.70
CA LEU A 399 -3.64 13.82 5.31
C LEU A 399 -4.95 13.82 6.11
N ASP A 400 -5.29 14.92 6.76
CA ASP A 400 -6.52 15.07 7.54
C ASP A 400 -7.78 14.89 6.67
N LYS A 401 -7.69 15.20 5.35
CA LYS A 401 -8.80 15.00 4.40
C LYS A 401 -9.16 13.51 4.18
N TYR A 402 -8.31 12.59 4.61
CA TYR A 402 -8.59 11.15 4.57
C TYR A 402 -9.40 10.64 5.76
N VAL A 403 -9.38 11.36 6.89
CA VAL A 403 -9.98 10.91 8.15
C VAL A 403 -11.50 10.81 8.03
N GLY A 404 -12.06 9.77 8.66
CA GLY A 404 -13.48 9.46 8.61
C GLY A 404 -13.83 8.37 7.61
N THR A 405 -15.12 8.25 7.29
CA THR A 405 -15.64 7.25 6.36
C THR A 405 -15.87 7.86 4.98
N ASN A 406 -14.99 7.53 4.04
CA ASN A 406 -15.01 8.08 2.68
C ASN A 406 -15.08 6.96 1.63
N ASN A 407 -15.39 7.32 0.37
CA ASN A 407 -15.40 6.38 -0.75
C ASN A 407 -14.03 6.35 -1.43
N PHE A 408 -13.28 5.26 -1.23
CA PHE A 408 -11.90 5.12 -1.70
C PHE A 408 -11.79 4.39 -3.04
N PHE A 409 -12.83 4.36 -3.89
CA PHE A 409 -12.80 3.61 -5.17
C PHE A 409 -11.70 4.09 -6.16
N ASN A 410 -11.25 5.35 -6.08
CA ASN A 410 -10.12 5.86 -6.86
C ASN A 410 -8.75 5.41 -6.29
N TYR A 411 -8.72 5.00 -5.02
CA TYR A 411 -7.53 4.56 -4.31
C TYR A 411 -7.33 3.04 -4.38
N THR A 412 -8.02 2.35 -5.28
CA THR A 412 -7.86 0.91 -5.48
C THR A 412 -8.08 0.57 -6.95
N ILE A 413 -7.72 -0.65 -7.32
CA ILE A 413 -8.06 -1.26 -8.61
C ILE A 413 -9.38 -2.04 -8.50
N GLN A 414 -9.96 -2.35 -9.66
CA GLN A 414 -11.12 -3.26 -9.80
C GLN A 414 -12.38 -2.91 -9.00
N LYS A 415 -12.51 -1.65 -8.56
CA LYS A 415 -13.70 -1.14 -7.87
C LYS A 415 -14.34 -0.01 -8.66
N VAL A 416 -15.67 -0.03 -8.68
CA VAL A 416 -16.53 1.02 -9.21
C VAL A 416 -17.02 1.91 -8.06
N HIS A 417 -17.39 3.16 -8.38
CA HIS A 417 -17.82 4.13 -7.35
C HIS A 417 -19.01 3.65 -6.51
N ALA A 418 -19.98 2.99 -7.15
CA ALA A 418 -21.19 2.50 -6.50
C ALA A 418 -20.97 1.30 -5.56
N ASP A 419 -19.81 0.65 -5.60
CA ASP A 419 -19.51 -0.52 -4.76
C ASP A 419 -19.45 -0.09 -3.27
N PRO A 420 -20.35 -0.58 -2.39
CA PRO A 420 -20.33 -0.23 -0.97
C PRO A 420 -19.03 -0.67 -0.29
N SER A 421 -18.37 -1.71 -0.80
CA SER A 421 -17.08 -2.19 -0.34
C SER A 421 -15.92 -1.26 -0.72
N SER A 422 -16.16 -0.13 -1.40
CA SER A 422 -15.17 0.94 -1.59
C SER A 422 -15.14 1.93 -0.42
N LYS A 423 -16.14 1.90 0.48
CA LYS A 423 -16.16 2.76 1.67
C LYS A 423 -15.22 2.21 2.74
N ARG A 424 -14.29 3.04 3.19
CA ARG A 424 -13.32 2.69 4.25
C ARG A 424 -13.29 3.78 5.30
N HIS A 425 -12.92 3.37 6.50
CA HIS A 425 -12.84 4.26 7.66
C HIS A 425 -11.40 4.43 8.12
N ILE A 426 -10.88 5.64 7.97
CA ILE A 426 -9.58 6.05 8.47
C ILE A 426 -9.79 6.73 9.82
N LYS A 427 -9.14 6.19 10.86
CA LYS A 427 -9.22 6.69 12.23
C LYS A 427 -8.28 7.88 12.44
N SER A 428 -7.07 7.80 11.89
CA SER A 428 -6.08 8.89 11.90
C SER A 428 -5.06 8.71 10.79
N PHE A 429 -4.47 9.81 10.33
CA PHE A 429 -3.34 9.80 9.42
C PHE A 429 -2.42 10.97 9.76
N ASN A 430 -1.26 10.69 10.35
CA ASN A 430 -0.39 11.73 10.93
C ASN A 430 1.01 11.67 10.32
N ALA A 431 1.58 12.84 10.02
CA ALA A 431 2.99 13.01 9.73
C ALA A 431 3.77 13.19 11.04
N ALA A 432 4.86 12.44 11.21
CA ALA A 432 5.78 12.57 12.34
C ALA A 432 6.78 13.72 12.12
N GLU A 433 7.63 13.98 13.12
CA GLU A 433 8.80 14.84 12.92
C GLU A 433 9.78 14.20 11.93
N PRO A 434 10.37 14.98 11.00
CA PRO A 434 11.35 14.45 10.07
C PRO A 434 12.62 13.95 10.78
N ILE A 435 13.24 12.90 10.24
CA ILE A 435 14.49 12.33 10.73
C ILE A 435 15.57 12.37 9.65
N LEU A 436 16.80 12.67 10.02
CA LEU A 436 17.93 12.77 9.09
C LEU A 436 18.75 11.48 9.07
N ILE A 437 18.86 10.83 7.91
CA ILE A 437 19.58 9.57 7.72
C ILE A 437 20.42 9.65 6.45
N ASN A 438 21.74 9.41 6.56
CA ASN A 438 22.69 9.44 5.45
C ASN A 438 22.57 10.70 4.57
N GLY A 439 22.34 11.85 5.22
CA GLY A 439 22.18 13.14 4.54
C GLY A 439 20.80 13.41 3.92
N THR A 440 19.93 12.40 3.84
CA THR A 440 18.54 12.51 3.36
C THR A 440 17.58 12.65 4.54
N GLU A 441 16.67 13.62 4.47
CA GLU A 441 15.63 13.77 5.47
C GLU A 441 14.40 12.93 5.09
N TRP A 442 13.88 12.18 6.05
CA TRP A 442 12.78 11.24 5.91
C TRP A 442 11.59 11.63 6.78
N LEU A 443 10.39 11.41 6.27
CA LEU A 443 9.14 11.64 6.95
C LEU A 443 8.39 10.32 7.15
N SER A 444 7.99 10.05 8.39
CA SER A 444 7.11 8.93 8.73
C SER A 444 5.64 9.37 8.66
N LEU A 445 4.85 8.73 7.81
CA LEU A 445 3.41 8.91 7.71
C LEU A 445 2.68 7.71 8.35
N LYS A 446 2.03 7.90 9.49
CA LYS A 446 1.34 6.83 10.24
C LYS A 446 -0.16 6.87 10.02
N VAL A 447 -0.71 5.81 9.43
CA VAL A 447 -2.14 5.66 9.17
C VAL A 447 -2.75 4.56 10.03
N HIS A 448 -3.84 4.88 10.72
CA HIS A 448 -4.66 3.93 11.46
C HIS A 448 -6.02 3.82 10.78
N GLY A 449 -6.35 2.64 10.25
CA GLY A 449 -7.62 2.39 9.57
C GLY A 449 -8.28 1.10 10.02
N GLN A 450 -9.60 0.99 9.85
CA GLN A 450 -10.31 -0.27 10.14
C GLN A 450 -9.89 -1.40 9.18
N SER A 451 -9.87 -1.09 7.89
CA SER A 451 -9.45 -1.99 6.82
C SER A 451 -8.90 -1.16 5.66
N PHE A 452 -8.14 -1.80 4.77
CA PHE A 452 -7.52 -1.17 3.61
C PHE A 452 -7.69 -2.07 2.38
N MET A 453 -8.07 -1.47 1.27
CA MET A 453 -8.10 -2.15 -0.03
C MET A 453 -6.68 -2.29 -0.60
N MET A 454 -6.57 -3.13 -1.63
CA MET A 454 -5.33 -3.29 -2.39
C MET A 454 -4.83 -1.92 -2.87
N HIS A 455 -3.54 -1.66 -2.67
CA HIS A 455 -2.85 -0.41 -3.03
C HIS A 455 -3.34 0.88 -2.34
N GLN A 456 -4.36 0.82 -1.46
CA GLN A 456 -5.02 2.01 -0.93
C GLN A 456 -4.07 2.99 -0.25
N ILE A 457 -3.21 2.51 0.65
CA ILE A 457 -2.28 3.37 1.38
C ILE A 457 -1.26 4.01 0.43
N ARG A 458 -0.70 3.22 -0.50
CA ARG A 458 0.29 3.70 -1.49
C ARG A 458 -0.31 4.79 -2.38
N LYS A 459 -1.58 4.63 -2.80
CA LYS A 459 -2.31 5.65 -3.57
C LYS A 459 -2.66 6.88 -2.74
N MET A 460 -3.03 6.72 -1.47
CA MET A 460 -3.28 7.85 -0.56
C MET A 460 -2.01 8.68 -0.36
N VAL A 461 -0.87 8.04 -0.14
CA VAL A 461 0.43 8.71 0.02
C VAL A 461 0.84 9.43 -1.26
N ALA A 462 0.74 8.77 -2.42
CA ALA A 462 1.06 9.40 -3.70
C ALA A 462 0.19 10.62 -3.99
N MET A 463 -1.13 10.52 -3.78
CA MET A 463 -2.06 11.61 -3.97
C MET A 463 -1.77 12.78 -3.01
N ALA A 464 -1.48 12.51 -1.74
CA ALA A 464 -1.11 13.56 -0.79
C ALA A 464 0.18 14.28 -1.20
N ALA A 465 1.22 13.52 -1.60
CA ALA A 465 2.46 14.08 -2.10
C ALA A 465 2.22 14.94 -3.35
N MET A 466 1.42 14.45 -4.30
CA MET A 466 1.02 15.19 -5.51
C MET A 466 0.30 16.50 -5.19
N VAL A 467 -0.67 16.48 -4.27
CA VAL A 467 -1.40 17.69 -3.86
C VAL A 467 -0.48 18.74 -3.24
N VAL A 468 0.42 18.32 -2.35
CA VAL A 468 1.37 19.22 -1.68
C VAL A 468 2.39 19.78 -2.65
N ARG A 469 3.06 18.91 -3.42
CA ARG A 469 4.13 19.31 -4.33
C ARG A 469 3.64 20.14 -5.51
N CYS A 470 2.39 19.97 -5.92
CA CYS A 470 1.84 20.73 -7.03
C CYS A 470 1.16 22.03 -6.59
N GLY A 471 1.25 22.41 -5.31
CA GLY A 471 0.53 23.58 -4.80
C GLY A 471 -0.99 23.48 -4.97
N CYS A 472 -1.53 22.26 -5.04
CA CYS A 472 -2.97 22.00 -5.23
C CYS A 472 -3.72 22.24 -3.93
N ASP A 473 -4.96 22.74 -3.99
CA ASP A 473 -5.81 22.85 -2.81
C ASP A 473 -6.05 21.46 -2.17
N PRO A 474 -5.79 21.25 -0.87
CA PRO A 474 -6.08 20.01 -0.16
C PRO A 474 -7.52 19.50 -0.33
N GLN A 475 -8.48 20.38 -0.61
CA GLN A 475 -9.85 20.02 -0.91
C GLN A 475 -9.98 19.08 -2.12
N ARG A 476 -8.97 19.04 -3.01
CA ARG A 476 -8.90 18.08 -4.12
C ARG A 476 -9.07 16.64 -3.64
N ILE A 477 -8.55 16.29 -2.45
CA ILE A 477 -8.72 14.95 -1.87
C ILE A 477 -10.21 14.61 -1.69
N VAL A 478 -11.01 15.56 -1.19
CA VAL A 478 -12.45 15.34 -0.95
C VAL A 478 -13.19 15.10 -2.28
N GLU A 479 -12.80 15.83 -3.32
CA GLU A 479 -13.39 15.67 -4.65
C GLU A 479 -13.10 14.29 -5.27
N THR A 480 -11.95 13.68 -4.95
CA THR A 480 -11.60 12.34 -5.43
C THR A 480 -12.55 11.24 -4.92
N TYR A 481 -13.37 11.52 -3.91
CA TYR A 481 -14.41 10.60 -3.43
C TYR A 481 -15.69 10.64 -4.30
N GLY A 482 -15.80 11.62 -5.20
CA GLY A 482 -16.88 11.74 -6.18
C GLY A 482 -16.83 10.64 -7.25
N ALA A 483 -17.83 10.59 -8.13
CA ALA A 483 -17.97 9.52 -9.12
C ALA A 483 -16.95 9.56 -10.27
N ASN A 484 -16.21 10.67 -10.43
CA ASN A 484 -15.21 10.82 -11.47
C ASN A 484 -14.04 9.87 -11.23
N LYS A 485 -13.79 8.96 -12.17
CA LYS A 485 -12.66 8.05 -12.10
C LYS A 485 -11.39 8.76 -12.56
N ILE A 486 -10.37 8.76 -11.71
CA ILE A 486 -9.06 9.38 -11.98
C ILE A 486 -7.93 8.37 -11.77
N ALA A 487 -6.80 8.57 -12.47
CA ALA A 487 -5.59 7.79 -12.27
C ALA A 487 -4.80 8.34 -11.08
N ILE A 488 -4.99 7.74 -9.90
CA ILE A 488 -4.10 7.98 -8.76
C ILE A 488 -2.90 7.02 -8.88
N PRO A 489 -1.65 7.53 -9.00
CA PRO A 489 -0.47 6.71 -9.09
C PRO A 489 -0.20 5.95 -7.79
N LYS A 490 0.50 4.82 -7.87
CA LYS A 490 0.81 3.96 -6.72
C LYS A 490 2.26 4.21 -6.28
N ALA A 491 2.46 4.89 -5.16
CA ALA A 491 3.79 5.14 -4.61
C ALA A 491 4.60 3.83 -4.42
N PRO A 492 5.94 3.85 -4.39
CA PRO A 492 6.75 2.66 -4.18
C PRO A 492 6.35 1.80 -2.98
N GLY A 493 6.49 0.47 -3.07
CA GLY A 493 6.21 -0.43 -1.93
C GLY A 493 7.25 -0.32 -0.82
N LEU A 494 8.45 0.13 -1.17
CA LEU A 494 9.63 0.23 -0.31
C LEU A 494 9.37 0.95 1.02
N GLY A 495 8.64 2.08 0.97
CA GLY A 495 8.38 2.88 2.17
C GLY A 495 7.33 2.27 3.12
N LEU A 496 6.54 1.29 2.67
CA LEU A 496 5.38 0.80 3.40
C LEU A 496 5.74 -0.34 4.37
N LEU A 497 5.34 -0.19 5.63
CA LEU A 497 5.42 -1.26 6.62
C LEU A 497 4.15 -1.35 7.48
N LEU A 498 3.74 -2.58 7.80
CA LEU A 498 2.70 -2.84 8.79
C LEU A 498 3.30 -2.72 10.20
N GLU A 499 2.86 -1.74 10.98
CA GLU A 499 3.28 -1.59 12.38
C GLU A 499 2.66 -2.69 13.23
N ARG A 500 1.32 -2.79 13.22
CA ARG A 500 0.58 -3.85 13.92
C ARG A 500 -0.91 -3.89 13.57
N PRO A 501 -1.55 -5.06 13.64
CA PRO A 501 -3.00 -5.18 13.79
C PRO A 501 -3.45 -4.92 15.24
N VAL A 502 -4.69 -4.47 15.40
CA VAL A 502 -5.31 -4.09 16.68
C VAL A 502 -6.49 -4.99 16.99
N PHE A 503 -6.52 -5.54 18.20
CA PHE A 503 -7.48 -6.55 18.67
C PHE A 503 -8.23 -6.11 19.93
N ASN A 504 -8.53 -4.81 20.09
CA ASN A 504 -9.16 -4.25 21.28
C ASN A 504 -10.45 -4.98 21.70
N SER A 505 -11.32 -5.31 20.74
CA SER A 505 -12.58 -6.01 21.00
C SER A 505 -12.35 -7.44 21.46
N TYR A 506 -11.37 -8.13 20.86
CA TYR A 506 -10.96 -9.48 21.26
C TYR A 506 -10.29 -9.48 22.64
N ASN A 507 -9.35 -8.57 22.88
CA ASN A 507 -8.61 -8.46 24.13
C ASN A 507 -9.54 -8.24 25.32
N ARG A 508 -10.55 -7.36 25.17
CA ARG A 508 -11.56 -7.13 26.22
C ARG A 508 -12.29 -8.41 26.63
N LYS A 509 -12.72 -9.22 25.66
CA LYS A 509 -13.40 -10.51 25.92
C LYS A 509 -12.46 -11.56 26.49
N THR A 510 -11.19 -11.51 26.10
CA THR A 510 -10.19 -12.52 26.49
C THR A 510 -9.80 -12.39 27.95
N LEU A 511 -9.72 -11.14 28.46
CA LEU A 511 -9.51 -10.84 29.88
C LEU A 511 -10.60 -11.43 30.78
N GLU A 512 -11.86 -11.45 30.32
CA GLU A 512 -12.97 -12.08 31.07
C GLU A 512 -12.80 -13.60 31.21
N THR A 513 -12.09 -14.24 30.28
CA THR A 513 -11.86 -15.69 30.25
C THR A 513 -10.52 -16.13 30.86
N GLY A 514 -9.73 -15.20 31.40
CA GLY A 514 -8.43 -15.47 32.01
C GLY A 514 -7.33 -15.90 31.02
N LYS A 515 -7.47 -15.59 29.73
CA LYS A 515 -6.46 -15.84 28.71
C LYS A 515 -5.63 -14.59 28.43
N ASP A 516 -4.44 -14.77 27.88
CA ASP A 516 -3.56 -13.66 27.51
C ASP A 516 -4.13 -12.82 26.35
N PRO A 517 -4.15 -11.48 26.48
CA PRO A 517 -4.52 -10.60 25.38
C PRO A 517 -3.41 -10.56 24.33
N ILE A 518 -3.79 -10.28 23.09
CA ILE A 518 -2.83 -9.98 22.01
C ILE A 518 -2.25 -8.59 22.28
N ASN A 519 -0.99 -8.54 22.69
CA ASN A 519 -0.32 -7.29 23.02
C ASN A 519 1.14 -7.27 22.54
N PHE A 520 1.42 -6.47 21.51
CA PHE A 520 2.77 -6.25 20.99
C PHE A 520 3.68 -5.43 21.93
N ASP A 521 3.12 -4.66 22.87
CA ASP A 521 3.90 -3.78 23.73
C ASP A 521 4.82 -4.55 24.68
N LYS A 522 4.51 -5.82 24.98
CA LYS A 522 5.39 -6.73 25.74
C LYS A 522 6.75 -6.95 25.05
N HIS A 523 6.77 -6.77 23.73
CA HIS A 523 7.92 -7.02 22.86
C HIS A 523 8.41 -5.74 22.18
N ALA A 524 8.01 -4.56 22.69
CA ALA A 524 8.25 -3.27 22.03
C ALA A 524 9.75 -3.03 21.76
N ASP A 525 10.62 -3.30 22.74
CA ASP A 525 12.06 -3.06 22.61
C ASP A 525 12.68 -3.95 21.53
N THR A 526 12.36 -5.25 21.53
CA THR A 526 12.84 -6.20 20.51
C THR A 526 12.25 -5.91 19.13
N ILE A 527 11.00 -5.47 19.05
CA ILE A 527 10.37 -5.06 17.79
C ILE A 527 11.06 -3.80 17.26
N ASN A 528 11.35 -2.81 18.12
CA ASN A 528 12.01 -1.59 17.71
C ASN A 528 13.45 -1.84 17.24
N GLU A 529 14.20 -2.70 17.93
CA GLU A 529 15.53 -3.17 17.50
C GLU A 529 15.45 -3.81 16.11
N PHE A 530 14.52 -4.74 15.91
CA PHE A 530 14.30 -5.39 14.64
C PHE A 530 13.86 -4.42 13.53
N LYS A 531 12.96 -3.48 13.85
CA LYS A 531 12.52 -2.44 12.91
C LYS A 531 13.70 -1.63 12.43
N GLN A 532 14.59 -1.20 13.33
CA GLN A 532 15.78 -0.46 12.95
C GLN A 532 16.68 -1.31 12.04
N ARG A 533 17.12 -2.46 12.53
CA ARG A 533 18.14 -3.30 11.86
C ARG A 533 17.66 -3.95 10.56
N GLU A 534 16.45 -4.48 10.53
CA GLU A 534 15.96 -5.33 9.43
C GLU A 534 14.95 -4.65 8.51
N ILE A 535 14.36 -3.51 8.91
CA ILE A 535 13.38 -2.79 8.09
C ILE A 535 13.95 -1.44 7.66
N TYR A 536 14.17 -0.51 8.59
CA TYR A 536 14.60 0.86 8.28
C TYR A 536 15.96 0.90 7.57
N ASP A 537 16.98 0.22 8.09
CA ASP A 537 18.31 0.19 7.46
C ASP A 537 18.30 -0.45 6.07
N ARG A 538 17.31 -1.29 5.76
CA ARG A 538 17.12 -1.85 4.41
C ARG A 538 16.42 -0.86 3.49
N ILE A 539 15.36 -0.21 3.96
CA ILE A 539 14.65 0.84 3.23
C ILE A 539 15.62 1.93 2.78
N PHE A 540 16.48 2.39 3.69
CA PHE A 540 17.43 3.48 3.40
C PHE A 540 18.50 3.07 2.39
N ARG A 541 19.03 1.85 2.52
CA ARG A 541 20.03 1.31 1.59
C ARG A 541 19.45 1.08 0.20
N GLU A 542 18.25 0.49 0.13
CA GLU A 542 17.58 0.22 -1.15
C GLU A 542 17.20 1.52 -1.86
N GLU A 543 16.78 2.58 -1.13
CA GLU A 543 16.59 3.90 -1.73
C GLU A 543 17.91 4.54 -2.16
N GLU A 544 19.00 4.35 -1.42
CA GLU A 544 20.32 4.87 -1.80
C GLU A 544 20.83 4.25 -3.11
N GLU A 545 20.57 2.96 -3.32
CA GLU A 545 20.94 2.20 -4.53
C GLU A 545 19.98 2.48 -5.70
N SER A 546 18.67 2.41 -5.49
CA SER A 546 17.67 2.45 -6.56
C SER A 546 17.13 3.86 -6.86
N ASN A 547 17.18 4.78 -5.90
CA ASN A 547 16.53 6.09 -5.95
C ASN A 547 15.05 6.00 -6.41
N ALA A 548 14.34 4.96 -5.95
CA ALA A 548 12.99 4.62 -6.37
C ALA A 548 12.01 5.79 -6.21
N PHE A 549 12.12 6.58 -5.13
CA PHE A 549 11.27 7.76 -4.96
C PHE A 549 11.57 8.87 -5.96
N SER A 550 12.86 9.16 -6.22
CA SER A 550 13.23 10.18 -7.20
C SER A 550 12.83 9.78 -8.61
N ALA A 551 13.00 8.50 -8.97
CA ALA A 551 12.57 7.97 -10.26
C ALA A 551 11.04 8.05 -10.42
N PHE A 552 10.28 7.61 -9.40
CA PHE A 552 8.81 7.65 -9.42
C PHE A 552 8.25 9.06 -9.64
N PHE A 553 8.68 10.05 -8.83
CA PHE A 553 8.20 11.42 -9.00
C PHE A 553 8.77 12.10 -10.24
N GLY A 554 10.00 11.75 -10.66
CA GLY A 554 10.59 12.22 -11.91
C GLY A 554 9.78 11.80 -13.12
N HIS A 555 9.36 10.53 -13.17
CA HIS A 555 8.48 10.03 -14.22
C HIS A 555 7.14 10.78 -14.23
N LEU A 556 6.49 10.95 -13.07
CA LEU A 556 5.22 11.71 -12.98
C LEU A 556 5.34 13.15 -13.48
N ASP A 557 6.50 13.77 -13.27
CA ASP A 557 6.74 15.15 -13.70
C ASP A 557 6.89 15.27 -15.22
N HIS A 558 7.51 14.28 -15.87
CA HIS A 558 7.76 14.27 -17.31
C HIS A 558 6.63 13.60 -18.11
N TYR A 559 5.74 12.85 -17.46
CA TYR A 559 4.65 12.17 -18.14
C TYR A 559 3.75 13.16 -18.88
N SER A 560 3.86 13.19 -20.21
CA SER A 560 3.36 14.29 -21.06
C SER A 560 1.89 14.19 -21.45
N GLN A 561 1.11 13.41 -20.69
CA GLN A 561 -0.31 13.19 -20.94
C GLN A 561 -1.13 13.81 -19.79
N GLU A 562 -2.44 13.93 -20.01
CA GLU A 562 -3.31 14.74 -19.16
C GLU A 562 -3.77 14.01 -17.87
N GLU A 563 -3.42 12.73 -17.67
CA GLU A 563 -3.95 11.87 -16.61
C GLU A 563 -3.73 12.45 -15.20
N PHE A 564 -2.63 13.18 -14.97
CA PHE A 564 -2.30 13.76 -13.67
C PHE A 564 -2.67 15.23 -13.53
N LEU A 565 -3.26 15.86 -14.54
CA LEU A 565 -3.57 17.29 -14.48
C LEU A 565 -4.68 17.65 -13.49
N TYR A 566 -5.31 16.66 -12.83
CA TYR A 566 -6.26 16.89 -11.75
C TYR A 566 -5.65 17.59 -10.53
N VAL A 567 -4.33 17.60 -10.38
CA VAL A 567 -3.66 18.37 -9.33
C VAL A 567 -3.42 19.84 -9.70
N THR A 568 -3.70 20.25 -10.93
CA THR A 568 -3.64 21.65 -11.34
C THR A 568 -4.85 22.45 -10.82
N SER A 569 -4.84 23.77 -11.02
CA SER A 569 -5.99 24.63 -10.75
C SER A 569 -7.21 24.28 -11.62
N GLY A 570 -7.03 23.65 -12.78
CA GLY A 570 -8.13 23.17 -13.64
C GLY A 570 -8.86 21.94 -13.07
N GLY A 571 -8.27 21.27 -12.09
CA GLY A 571 -8.90 20.21 -11.31
C GLY A 571 -9.29 18.96 -12.05
N ILE A 572 -10.20 18.15 -11.47
CA ILE A 572 -10.60 16.86 -12.06
C ILE A 572 -10.97 16.97 -13.56
N PRO A 573 -11.67 18.01 -14.04
CA PRO A 573 -11.96 18.19 -15.47
C PRO A 573 -10.72 18.41 -16.36
N ALA A 574 -9.61 18.91 -15.80
CA ALA A 574 -8.36 19.07 -16.54
C ALA A 574 -7.65 17.73 -16.80
N ALA A 575 -7.98 16.68 -16.03
CA ALA A 575 -7.46 15.36 -16.28
C ALA A 575 -8.35 14.57 -17.25
N LYS A 576 -7.72 13.75 -18.08
CA LYS A 576 -8.41 12.75 -18.88
C LYS A 576 -9.12 11.76 -17.93
N GLN A 577 -10.45 11.70 -18.04
CA GLN A 577 -11.24 10.76 -17.25
C GLN A 577 -10.85 9.33 -17.58
N ALA A 578 -10.65 8.53 -16.55
CA ALA A 578 -10.39 7.09 -16.68
C ALA A 578 -11.57 6.39 -17.37
N THR A 579 -11.31 5.68 -18.47
CA THR A 579 -12.34 4.88 -19.12
C THR A 579 -12.69 3.66 -18.26
N VAL A 580 -13.99 3.41 -18.08
CA VAL A 580 -14.49 2.12 -17.56
C VAL A 580 -14.16 1.06 -18.61
N PRO A 581 -13.77 -0.19 -18.26
CA PRO A 581 -13.30 -1.14 -19.26
C PRO A 581 -14.42 -1.50 -20.24
N THR A 582 -14.30 -1.04 -21.48
CA THR A 582 -15.05 -1.55 -22.64
C THR A 582 -14.04 -1.98 -23.69
N THR A 583 -14.20 -3.22 -24.14
CA THR A 583 -13.33 -3.94 -25.09
C THR A 583 -13.27 -3.20 -26.43
N GLY A 584 -12.11 -2.62 -26.76
CA GLY A 584 -11.82 -2.03 -28.06
C GLY A 584 -10.30 -1.81 -28.23
N PRO A 585 -9.74 -1.93 -29.45
CA PRO A 585 -8.31 -1.81 -29.67
C PRO A 585 -7.86 -0.37 -29.91
N GLU A 586 -6.58 -0.13 -29.59
CA GLU A 586 -5.72 1.01 -29.99
C GLU A 586 -5.81 2.35 -29.23
N ARG A 587 -5.04 2.40 -28.12
CA ARG A 587 -4.14 3.48 -27.63
C ARG A 587 -3.68 3.07 -26.22
N LYS A 588 -2.45 3.44 -25.80
CA LYS A 588 -1.89 3.10 -24.48
C LYS A 588 -2.97 3.22 -23.41
N SER A 589 -3.41 2.08 -22.87
CA SER A 589 -4.53 2.08 -21.93
C SER A 589 -4.07 2.79 -20.64
N GLN A 590 -4.95 3.45 -19.90
CA GLN A 590 -4.57 4.10 -18.64
C GLN A 590 -3.97 3.10 -17.62
N ARG A 591 -4.28 1.81 -17.79
CA ARG A 591 -3.64 0.71 -17.05
C ARG A 591 -2.19 0.52 -17.47
N GLU A 592 -1.86 0.63 -18.75
CA GLU A 592 -0.49 0.65 -19.26
C GLU A 592 0.26 1.89 -18.76
N ALA A 593 -0.36 3.08 -18.76
CA ALA A 593 0.25 4.29 -18.19
C ALA A 593 0.59 4.15 -16.69
N LEU A 594 -0.34 3.59 -15.90
CA LEU A 594 -0.08 3.29 -14.49
C LEU A 594 0.97 2.18 -14.32
N ALA A 595 0.97 1.15 -15.17
CA ALA A 595 1.96 0.08 -15.13
C ALA A 595 3.38 0.57 -15.49
N GLU A 596 3.50 1.49 -16.44
CA GLU A 596 4.77 2.15 -16.81
C GLU A 596 5.35 2.94 -15.65
N ILE A 597 4.51 3.69 -14.91
CA ILE A 597 4.92 4.41 -13.69
C ILE A 597 5.27 3.44 -12.56
N GLU A 598 4.53 2.35 -12.46
CA GLU A 598 4.63 1.42 -11.34
C GLU A 598 5.89 0.55 -11.39
N GLY A 599 6.64 0.53 -12.51
CA GLY A 599 8.07 0.16 -12.63
C GLY A 599 8.51 -1.19 -12.06
N GLY A 600 7.57 -1.99 -11.58
CA GLY A 600 7.79 -3.26 -10.93
C GLY A 600 6.82 -4.25 -11.52
N SER A 601 7.35 -5.39 -11.95
CA SER A 601 6.60 -6.58 -12.37
C SER A 601 5.77 -7.16 -11.20
N ASP A 602 4.83 -6.38 -10.67
CA ASP A 602 3.72 -6.88 -9.88
C ASP A 602 2.88 -7.67 -10.88
N ASP A 603 3.16 -8.97 -10.98
CA ASP A 603 2.45 -9.89 -11.84
C ASP A 603 0.98 -9.93 -11.38
N GLU A 604 0.16 -9.02 -11.90
CA GLU A 604 -1.27 -8.85 -11.59
C GLU A 604 -2.11 -10.07 -12.02
N SER A 605 -1.47 -11.09 -12.61
CA SER A 605 -2.09 -12.31 -13.15
C SER A 605 -2.40 -13.38 -12.09
N ALA A 606 -1.83 -13.30 -10.90
CA ALA A 606 -1.95 -14.34 -9.87
C ALA A 606 -3.03 -14.06 -8.79
N ALA A 607 -4.23 -13.62 -9.18
CA ALA A 607 -5.39 -13.65 -8.27
C ALA A 607 -5.92 -15.10 -8.20
N PRO A 608 -5.92 -15.78 -7.03
CA PRO A 608 -6.61 -17.05 -6.92
C PRO A 608 -8.12 -16.78 -6.99
N ASN A 609 -8.79 -17.43 -7.94
CA ASN A 609 -10.24 -17.52 -8.01
C ASN A 609 -10.77 -18.04 -6.66
N GLY A 610 -11.37 -17.16 -5.85
CA GLY A 610 -12.07 -17.56 -4.63
C GLY A 610 -11.90 -16.64 -3.43
N GLY A 611 -12.74 -15.60 -3.39
CA GLY A 611 -13.45 -15.17 -2.18
C GLY A 611 -12.63 -14.95 -0.90
N GLU A 612 -11.79 -13.93 -0.90
CA GLU A 612 -11.47 -13.12 0.29
C GLU A 612 -10.88 -11.81 -0.26
N GLU A 613 -11.75 -10.94 -0.74
CA GLU A 613 -11.38 -9.60 -1.23
C GLU A 613 -11.29 -8.61 -0.06
N GLY A 614 -10.08 -8.14 0.22
CA GLY A 614 -9.82 -6.96 1.05
C GLY A 614 -9.56 -7.24 2.53
N GLY A 615 -8.38 -6.82 3.01
CA GLY A 615 -7.95 -6.87 4.42
C GLY A 615 -8.54 -5.76 5.25
#